data_AF-A0A2M8QIQ8-F1
#
_entry.id   AF-A0A2M8QIQ8-F1
#
_cell.length_a   1.000
_cell.length_b   1.000
_cell.length_c   1.000
_cell.angle_alpha   90.00
_cell.angle_beta   90.00
_cell.angle_gamma   90.00
#
_symmetry.space_group_name_H-M   'P 1'
#
loop_
_entity.id
_entity.type
_entity.pdbx_description
1 polymer ?
#
loop_
_entity_poly.entity_id
_entity_poly.type
_entity_poly.pdbx_seq_one_letter_code
_entity_poly.pdbx_strand_id
1 'polypeptide(L)'
;MSILFRIAVPADDTLAPVAVITARQLAALRRILRAEGDRIGTALIEPDDIIGDSFEVRVCPLALATVTAIFDHDPAVISVVEEAQFRARRVCVHHCANSAEITMRVALTSDSGLELDLAYGNAYALLEALGVDAESVGEIALSQLRERIADPATSRRAMRFGVEQYLPRLKRLADSADGTDDARLAWA
;
A
#
# COMPACT_ATOMS: atom_id res chain seq x y z
N MET A 1 -1.33 -16.75 11.47
CA MET A 1 -2.04 -15.52 11.83
C MET A 1 -1.01 -14.42 11.98
N SER A 2 -1.29 -13.25 11.41
CA SER A 2 -0.35 -12.13 11.30
C SER A 2 -1.10 -10.81 11.51
N ILE A 3 -0.34 -9.72 11.67
CA ILE A 3 -0.81 -8.34 11.77
C ILE A 3 -0.16 -7.56 10.65
N LEU A 4 -0.99 -6.83 9.89
CA LEU A 4 -0.54 -5.96 8.82
C LEU A 4 -0.36 -4.53 9.36
N PHE A 5 0.88 -4.05 9.35
CA PHE A 5 1.20 -2.65 9.62
C PHE A 5 1.20 -1.86 8.31
N ARG A 6 0.38 -0.80 8.26
CA ARG A 6 0.25 0.07 7.08
C ARG A 6 0.06 1.53 7.46
N ILE A 7 0.29 2.42 6.50
CA ILE A 7 -0.16 3.81 6.64
C ILE A 7 -1.67 3.87 6.44
N ALA A 8 -2.37 4.54 7.34
CA ALA A 8 -3.76 4.94 7.22
C ALA A 8 -3.86 6.46 7.17
N VAL A 9 -4.66 6.97 6.23
CA VAL A 9 -4.93 8.41 6.09
C VAL A 9 -6.44 8.64 6.21
N PRO A 10 -6.91 9.83 6.65
CA PRO A 10 -8.35 10.10 6.79
C PRO A 10 -9.15 9.83 5.51
N ALA A 11 -8.52 10.01 4.35
CA ALA A 11 -9.15 9.79 3.07
C ALA A 11 -9.40 8.30 2.75
N ASP A 12 -8.79 7.37 3.49
CA ASP A 12 -9.08 5.93 3.40
C ASP A 12 -10.48 5.58 3.95
N ASP A 13 -11.03 6.45 4.82
CA ASP A 13 -12.37 6.29 5.42
C ASP A 13 -13.49 6.93 4.59
N THR A 14 -13.15 7.49 3.43
CA THR A 14 -14.10 8.17 2.52
C THR A 14 -14.41 7.33 1.29
N LEU A 15 -15.48 7.68 0.56
CA LEU A 15 -15.87 6.98 -0.64
C LEU A 15 -14.79 7.15 -1.74
N ALA A 16 -13.98 6.12 -1.94
CA ALA A 16 -12.93 6.11 -2.97
C ALA A 16 -13.52 6.01 -4.39
N PRO A 17 -12.87 6.62 -5.40
CA PRO A 17 -13.26 6.46 -6.81
C PRO A 17 -13.20 4.99 -7.23
N VAL A 18 -14.09 4.62 -8.15
CA VAL A 18 -14.18 3.28 -8.74
C VAL A 18 -14.34 3.41 -10.24
N ALA A 19 -13.62 2.59 -10.98
CA ALA A 19 -13.81 2.44 -12.42
C ALA A 19 -14.15 0.99 -12.76
N VAL A 20 -15.01 0.81 -13.76
CA VAL A 20 -15.34 -0.50 -14.32
C VAL A 20 -14.62 -0.64 -15.66
N ILE A 21 -13.88 -1.73 -15.82
CA ILE A 21 -13.09 -1.97 -17.03
C ILE A 21 -13.43 -3.31 -17.67
N THR A 22 -13.10 -3.43 -18.95
CA THR A 22 -13.27 -4.66 -19.71
C THR A 22 -12.06 -5.58 -19.59
N ALA A 23 -12.25 -6.87 -19.84
CA ALA A 23 -11.14 -7.84 -19.92
C ALA A 23 -10.08 -7.45 -20.96
N ARG A 24 -10.49 -6.80 -22.06
CA ARG A 24 -9.58 -6.29 -23.10
C ARG A 24 -8.71 -5.14 -22.59
N GLN A 25 -9.30 -4.18 -21.89
CA GLN A 25 -8.57 -3.08 -21.26
C GLN A 25 -7.62 -3.61 -20.17
N LEU A 26 -8.07 -4.58 -19.36
CA LEU A 26 -7.23 -5.25 -18.38
C LEU A 26 -6.01 -5.93 -19.01
N ALA A 27 -6.20 -6.65 -20.12
CA ALA A 27 -5.11 -7.31 -20.85
C ALA A 27 -4.11 -6.29 -21.43
N ALA A 28 -4.60 -5.16 -21.93
CA ALA A 28 -3.77 -4.07 -22.42
C ALA A 28 -2.97 -3.39 -21.28
N LEU A 29 -3.61 -3.16 -20.14
CA LEU A 29 -2.96 -2.65 -18.92
C LEU A 29 -1.82 -3.57 -18.49
N ARG A 30 -2.07 -4.87 -18.33
CA ARG A 30 -1.03 -5.85 -17.94
C ARG A 30 0.16 -5.84 -18.90
N ARG A 31 -0.09 -5.73 -20.21
CA ARG A 31 0.98 -5.67 -21.22
C ARG A 31 1.87 -4.45 -21.04
N ILE A 32 1.27 -3.28 -20.85
CA ILE A 32 2.01 -2.02 -20.66
C ILE A 32 2.77 -2.04 -19.32
N LEU A 33 2.14 -2.49 -18.24
CA LEU A 33 2.80 -2.58 -16.93
C LEU A 33 4.01 -3.52 -16.95
N ARG A 34 3.95 -4.64 -17.67
CA ARG A 34 5.11 -5.52 -17.83
C ARG A 34 6.22 -4.86 -18.64
N ALA A 35 5.89 -4.27 -19.79
CA ALA A 35 6.87 -3.59 -20.64
C ALA A 35 7.54 -2.41 -19.92
N GLU A 36 6.76 -1.60 -19.20
CA GLU A 36 7.28 -0.49 -18.41
C GLU A 36 8.07 -0.98 -17.20
N GLY A 37 7.61 -2.05 -16.54
CA GLY A 37 8.32 -2.67 -15.43
C GLY A 37 9.70 -3.20 -15.83
N ASP A 38 9.79 -3.88 -16.97
CA ASP A 38 11.05 -4.33 -17.57
C ASP A 38 11.96 -3.13 -17.90
N ARG A 39 11.39 -2.05 -18.44
CA ARG A 39 12.13 -0.83 -18.81
C ARG A 39 12.75 -0.13 -17.60
N ILE A 40 12.03 -0.08 -16.47
CA ILE A 40 12.49 0.61 -15.25
C ILE A 40 13.16 -0.34 -14.24
N GLY A 41 13.18 -1.64 -14.51
CA GLY A 41 13.75 -2.65 -13.62
C GLY A 41 12.97 -2.82 -12.31
N THR A 42 11.64 -2.70 -12.35
CA THR A 42 10.77 -2.82 -11.16
C THR A 42 9.45 -3.48 -11.52
N ALA A 43 9.02 -4.48 -10.76
CA ALA A 43 7.71 -5.08 -10.94
C ALA A 43 6.59 -4.07 -10.66
N LEU A 44 5.65 -3.95 -11.61
CA LEU A 44 4.50 -3.03 -11.52
C LEU A 44 3.17 -3.76 -11.25
N ILE A 45 3.20 -5.09 -11.12
CA ILE A 45 2.03 -5.94 -10.86
C ILE A 45 2.37 -6.85 -9.68
N GLU A 46 1.49 -6.90 -8.68
CA GLU A 46 1.65 -7.71 -7.48
C GLU A 46 0.30 -8.26 -7.01
N PRO A 47 0.09 -9.58 -6.99
CA PRO A 47 0.90 -10.61 -7.65
C PRO A 47 0.64 -10.65 -9.17
N ASP A 48 1.68 -10.84 -10.00
CA ASP A 48 1.49 -10.99 -11.46
C ASP A 48 1.02 -12.41 -11.87
N ASP A 49 1.38 -13.40 -11.04
CA ASP A 49 1.29 -14.83 -11.41
C ASP A 49 0.03 -15.52 -10.89
N ILE A 50 -0.76 -14.84 -10.05
CA ILE A 50 -1.87 -15.48 -9.32
C ILE A 50 -3.16 -15.39 -10.14
N ILE A 51 -3.81 -16.56 -10.31
CA ILE A 51 -5.21 -16.70 -10.75
C ILE A 51 -6.09 -16.34 -9.55
N GLY A 52 -5.99 -15.09 -9.11
CA GLY A 52 -6.75 -14.54 -8.01
C GLY A 52 -7.80 -13.59 -8.56
N ASP A 53 -8.88 -13.41 -7.81
CA ASP A 53 -9.88 -12.41 -8.14
C ASP A 53 -9.34 -10.99 -7.95
N SER A 54 -8.22 -10.79 -7.25
CA SER A 54 -7.62 -9.47 -7.05
C SER A 54 -6.12 -9.47 -7.26
N PHE A 55 -5.61 -8.35 -7.76
CA PHE A 55 -4.19 -8.01 -7.76
C PHE A 55 -4.01 -6.49 -7.69
N GLU A 56 -2.83 -6.04 -7.32
CA GLU A 56 -2.49 -4.63 -7.24
C GLU A 56 -1.48 -4.25 -8.31
N VAL A 57 -1.52 -2.98 -8.73
CA VAL A 57 -0.60 -2.43 -9.72
C VAL A 57 -0.02 -1.11 -9.25
N ARG A 58 1.25 -0.88 -9.60
CA ARG A 58 1.96 0.36 -9.35
C ARG A 58 1.79 1.28 -10.54
N VAL A 59 1.15 2.42 -10.31
CA VAL A 59 0.90 3.44 -11.34
C VAL A 59 1.68 4.73 -11.09
N CYS A 60 2.23 4.94 -9.90
CA CYS A 60 2.99 6.16 -9.57
C CYS A 60 4.24 6.37 -10.43
N PRO A 61 4.98 5.32 -10.85
CA PRO A 61 6.13 5.50 -11.74
C PRO A 61 5.76 5.88 -13.18
N LEU A 62 4.48 5.86 -13.55
CA LEU A 62 4.01 6.01 -14.92
C LEU A 62 3.35 7.38 -15.15
N ALA A 63 3.45 7.90 -16.36
CA ALA A 63 2.68 9.09 -16.73
C ALA A 63 1.18 8.76 -16.75
N LEU A 64 0.36 9.62 -16.14
CA LEU A 64 -1.11 9.48 -16.11
C LEU A 64 -1.70 9.29 -17.52
N ALA A 65 -1.20 10.04 -18.50
CA ALA A 65 -1.61 9.93 -19.90
C ALA A 65 -1.34 8.55 -20.50
N THR A 66 -0.20 7.92 -20.16
CA THR A 66 0.16 6.58 -20.65
C THR A 66 -0.81 5.53 -20.14
N VAL A 67 -1.17 5.59 -18.85
CA VAL A 67 -2.10 4.63 -18.24
C VAL A 67 -3.51 4.85 -18.78
N THR A 68 -3.98 6.10 -18.80
CA THR A 68 -5.38 6.43 -19.12
C THR A 68 -5.72 6.31 -20.62
N ALA A 69 -4.72 6.41 -21.51
CA ALA A 69 -4.90 6.18 -22.95
C ALA A 69 -5.40 4.75 -23.27
N ILE A 70 -5.08 3.76 -22.43
CA ILE A 70 -5.54 2.36 -22.55
C ILE A 70 -7.06 2.25 -22.41
N PHE A 71 -7.64 3.23 -21.71
CA PHE A 71 -9.05 3.28 -21.34
C PHE A 71 -9.79 4.37 -22.10
N ASP A 72 -9.27 4.80 -23.25
CA ASP A 72 -9.85 5.90 -24.05
C ASP A 72 -10.07 7.18 -23.22
N HIS A 73 -9.21 7.41 -22.23
CA HIS A 73 -9.33 8.51 -21.27
C HIS A 73 -10.66 8.54 -20.50
N ASP A 74 -11.19 7.36 -20.15
CA ASP A 74 -12.35 7.23 -19.26
C ASP A 74 -12.17 8.07 -17.98
N PRO A 75 -13.06 9.03 -17.69
CA PRO A 75 -12.97 9.87 -16.50
C PRO A 75 -12.90 9.08 -15.19
N ALA A 76 -13.59 7.96 -15.07
CA ALA A 76 -13.57 7.14 -13.86
C ALA A 76 -12.19 6.51 -13.64
N VAL A 77 -11.54 6.04 -14.71
CA VAL A 77 -10.18 5.52 -14.64
C VAL A 77 -9.18 6.62 -14.33
N ILE A 78 -9.34 7.81 -14.94
CA ILE A 78 -8.52 8.98 -14.61
C ILE A 78 -8.62 9.28 -13.12
N SER A 79 -9.83 9.36 -12.55
CA SER A 79 -10.01 9.61 -11.11
C SER A 79 -9.35 8.56 -10.23
N VAL A 80 -9.43 7.27 -10.57
CA VAL A 80 -8.75 6.22 -9.79
C VAL A 80 -7.23 6.35 -9.86
N VAL A 81 -6.67 6.54 -11.06
CA VAL A 81 -5.21 6.57 -11.25
C VAL A 81 -4.63 7.86 -10.69
N GLU A 82 -5.25 9.01 -10.94
CA GLU A 82 -4.83 10.30 -10.39
C GLU A 82 -4.84 10.27 -8.86
N GLU A 83 -5.92 9.76 -8.24
CA GLU A 83 -5.99 9.66 -6.78
C GLU A 83 -4.92 8.72 -6.22
N ALA A 84 -4.68 7.58 -6.88
CA ALA A 84 -3.61 6.67 -6.47
C ALA A 84 -2.23 7.33 -6.56
N GLN A 85 -1.95 8.07 -7.64
CA GLN A 85 -0.70 8.81 -7.81
C GLN A 85 -0.55 9.93 -6.78
N PHE A 86 -1.61 10.69 -6.53
CA PHE A 86 -1.64 11.77 -5.55
C PHE A 86 -1.36 11.26 -4.14
N ARG A 87 -1.95 10.12 -3.75
CA ARG A 87 -1.77 9.51 -2.42
C ARG A 87 -0.56 8.57 -2.31
N ALA A 88 0.24 8.43 -3.37
CA ALA A 88 1.33 7.44 -3.45
C ALA A 88 0.86 6.01 -3.09
N ARG A 89 -0.29 5.60 -3.63
CA ARG A 89 -0.92 4.28 -3.43
C ARG A 89 -0.85 3.44 -4.69
N ARG A 90 -1.05 2.13 -4.51
CA ARG A 90 -1.31 1.21 -5.62
C ARG A 90 -2.75 1.34 -6.11
N VAL A 91 -3.03 0.77 -7.27
CA VAL A 91 -4.39 0.52 -7.74
C VAL A 91 -4.69 -0.96 -7.54
N CYS A 92 -5.78 -1.27 -6.86
CA CYS A 92 -6.32 -2.62 -6.76
C CYS A 92 -7.26 -2.88 -7.95
N VAL A 93 -7.05 -3.99 -8.63
CA VAL A 93 -7.92 -4.51 -9.67
C VAL A 93 -8.61 -5.75 -9.13
N HIS A 94 -9.93 -5.76 -9.11
CA HIS A 94 -10.74 -6.88 -8.63
C HIS A 94 -11.73 -7.35 -9.68
N HIS A 95 -11.70 -8.65 -9.98
CA HIS A 95 -12.67 -9.36 -10.78
C HIS A 95 -13.72 -10.02 -9.87
N CYS A 96 -14.95 -9.51 -9.91
CA CYS A 96 -16.06 -10.08 -9.17
C CYS A 96 -16.58 -11.33 -9.89
N ALA A 97 -16.34 -12.52 -9.35
CA ALA A 97 -16.78 -13.78 -9.94
C ALA A 97 -18.29 -13.86 -10.20
N ASN A 98 -19.11 -13.18 -9.39
CA ASN A 98 -20.57 -13.24 -9.48
C ASN A 98 -21.15 -12.34 -10.59
N SER A 99 -20.56 -11.17 -10.85
CA SER A 99 -21.04 -10.23 -11.87
C SER A 99 -20.19 -10.25 -13.15
N ALA A 100 -19.05 -10.96 -13.14
CA ALA A 100 -18.00 -10.88 -14.16
C ALA A 100 -17.46 -9.46 -14.39
N GLU A 101 -17.69 -8.55 -13.43
CA GLU A 101 -17.25 -7.17 -13.48
C GLU A 101 -15.81 -7.06 -13.01
N ILE A 102 -14.99 -6.28 -13.74
CA ILE A 102 -13.62 -5.96 -13.34
C ILE A 102 -13.62 -4.51 -12.88
N THR A 103 -13.26 -4.30 -11.62
CA THR A 103 -13.24 -2.99 -10.99
C THR A 103 -11.80 -2.56 -10.69
N MET A 104 -11.54 -1.26 -10.82
CA MET A 104 -10.32 -0.61 -10.38
C MET A 104 -10.63 0.33 -9.22
N ARG A 105 -9.81 0.30 -8.17
CA ARG A 105 -9.94 1.16 -6.99
C ARG A 105 -8.56 1.55 -6.47
N VAL A 106 -8.46 2.63 -5.71
CA VAL A 106 -7.24 2.95 -4.96
C VAL A 106 -7.04 1.88 -3.88
N ALA A 107 -5.84 1.31 -3.80
CA ALA A 107 -5.49 0.33 -2.78
C ALA A 107 -5.10 1.00 -1.45
N LEU A 108 -5.18 0.25 -0.35
CA LEU A 108 -4.71 0.70 0.97
C LEU A 108 -3.19 0.55 1.15
N THR A 109 -2.53 -0.10 0.19
CA THR A 109 -1.09 -0.30 0.15
C THR A 109 -0.39 0.88 -0.51
N SER A 110 0.74 1.27 0.07
CA SER A 110 1.68 2.23 -0.51
C SER A 110 2.17 1.75 -1.87
N ASP A 111 2.45 2.67 -2.79
CA ASP A 111 2.98 2.34 -4.12
C ASP A 111 4.25 1.48 -4.00
N SER A 112 5.12 1.81 -3.04
CA SER A 112 6.36 1.08 -2.78
C SER A 112 6.18 -0.29 -2.08
N GLY A 113 4.97 -0.66 -1.65
CA GLY A 113 4.68 -1.94 -0.98
C GLY A 113 5.46 -2.11 0.32
N LEU A 114 5.54 -1.05 1.12
CA LEU A 114 6.37 -1.00 2.31
C LEU A 114 5.70 -1.57 3.56
N GLU A 115 4.45 -2.01 3.45
CA GLU A 115 3.67 -2.60 4.54
C GLU A 115 4.41 -3.79 5.17
N LEU A 116 4.21 -3.99 6.47
CA LEU A 116 4.81 -5.10 7.20
C LEU A 116 3.71 -6.07 7.60
N ASP A 117 3.68 -7.24 6.97
CA ASP A 117 2.89 -8.37 7.42
C ASP A 117 3.74 -9.22 8.37
N LEU A 118 3.44 -9.17 9.67
CA LEU A 118 4.24 -9.80 10.72
C LEU A 118 3.44 -10.87 11.45
N ALA A 119 4.05 -12.03 11.67
CA ALA A 119 3.49 -13.04 12.57
C ALA A 119 3.27 -12.44 13.98
N TYR A 120 2.21 -12.86 14.68
CA TYR A 120 1.78 -12.26 15.95
C TYR A 120 2.90 -12.04 16.96
N GLY A 121 3.78 -13.03 17.18
CA GLY A 121 4.88 -12.90 18.13
C GLY A 121 5.79 -11.71 17.81
N ASN A 122 6.13 -11.52 16.54
CA ASN A 122 6.97 -10.40 16.10
C ASN A 122 6.20 -9.08 16.12
N ALA A 123 4.91 -9.10 15.79
CA ALA A 123 4.06 -7.92 15.81
C ALA A 123 3.90 -7.36 17.24
N TYR A 124 3.55 -8.20 18.21
CA TYR A 124 3.43 -7.78 19.62
C TYR A 124 4.76 -7.33 20.20
N ALA A 125 5.85 -8.07 19.92
CA ALA A 125 7.19 -7.66 20.33
C ALA A 125 7.60 -6.30 19.75
N LEU A 126 7.19 -5.99 18.51
CA LEU A 126 7.44 -4.71 17.89
C LEU A 126 6.63 -3.57 18.53
N LEU A 127 5.35 -3.81 18.86
CA LEU A 127 4.51 -2.85 19.59
C LEU A 127 5.08 -2.55 20.98
N GLU A 128 5.48 -3.59 21.74
CA GLU A 128 6.15 -3.42 23.04
C GLU A 128 7.47 -2.67 22.91
N ALA A 129 8.26 -2.95 21.86
CA ALA A 129 9.49 -2.22 21.60
C ALA A 129 9.23 -0.73 21.35
N LEU A 130 8.15 -0.38 20.64
CA LEU A 130 7.72 1.00 20.40
C LEU A 130 7.12 1.67 21.66
N GLY A 131 6.85 0.92 22.73
CA GLY A 131 6.19 1.42 23.93
C GLY A 131 4.72 1.76 23.69
N VAL A 132 4.07 0.96 22.85
CA VAL A 132 2.64 0.99 22.56
C VAL A 132 2.00 -0.26 23.15
N ASP A 133 0.75 -0.17 23.60
CA ASP A 133 0.03 -1.33 24.10
C ASP A 133 -0.07 -2.42 23.02
N ALA A 134 0.26 -3.65 23.40
CA ALA A 134 0.38 -4.79 22.49
C ALA A 134 -1.01 -5.39 22.16
N GLU A 135 -1.85 -4.61 21.50
CA GLU A 135 -3.16 -5.04 21.01
C GLU A 135 -3.08 -5.50 19.55
N SER A 136 -3.95 -6.42 19.14
CA SER A 136 -3.96 -6.93 17.76
C SER A 136 -4.45 -5.91 16.74
N VAL A 137 -5.19 -4.90 17.18
CA VAL A 137 -5.73 -3.83 16.35
C VAL A 137 -5.41 -2.51 17.03
N GLY A 138 -4.96 -1.53 16.28
CA GLY A 138 -4.74 -0.19 16.81
C GLY A 138 -4.08 0.74 15.82
N GLU A 139 -3.77 1.93 16.30
CA GLU A 139 -3.14 2.97 15.51
C GLU A 139 -2.35 3.94 16.39
N ILE A 140 -1.33 4.57 15.79
CA ILE A 140 -0.60 5.70 16.38
C ILE A 140 -0.33 6.77 15.33
N ALA A 141 -0.27 8.03 15.74
CA ALA A 141 0.10 9.12 14.84
C ALA A 141 1.53 8.92 14.29
N LEU A 142 1.76 9.26 13.01
CA LEU A 142 3.10 9.12 12.43
C LEU A 142 4.15 10.02 13.07
N SER A 143 3.76 11.20 13.56
CA SER A 143 4.64 12.06 14.36
C SER A 143 5.15 11.33 15.60
N GLN A 144 4.24 10.72 16.35
CA GLN A 144 4.56 9.92 17.53
C GLN A 144 5.42 8.71 17.16
N LEU A 145 5.10 7.98 16.08
CA LEU A 145 5.93 6.87 15.60
C LEU A 145 7.37 7.33 15.31
N ARG A 146 7.55 8.46 14.62
CA ARG A 146 8.87 9.00 14.26
C ARG A 146 9.68 9.34 15.52
N GLU A 147 9.05 9.97 16.51
CA GLU A 147 9.66 10.23 17.82
C GLU A 147 10.09 8.92 18.51
N ARG A 148 9.21 7.91 18.52
CA ARG A 148 9.52 6.59 19.12
C ARG A 148 10.67 5.89 18.41
N ILE A 149 10.73 5.92 17.09
CA ILE A 149 11.83 5.31 16.31
C ILE A 149 13.15 6.05 16.58
N ALA A 150 13.11 7.38 16.76
CA ALA A 150 14.29 8.17 17.05
C ALA A 150 14.83 7.98 18.49
N ASP A 151 14.00 7.54 19.44
CA ASP A 151 14.40 7.26 20.81
C ASP A 151 15.38 6.07 20.89
N PRO A 152 16.63 6.25 21.38
CA PRO A 152 17.59 5.17 21.55
C PRO A 152 17.10 4.03 22.47
N ALA A 153 16.16 4.30 23.38
CA ALA A 153 15.56 3.27 24.22
C ALA A 153 14.72 2.26 23.41
N THR A 154 14.05 2.71 22.34
CA THR A 154 13.31 1.85 21.42
C THR A 154 14.23 0.84 20.75
N SER A 155 15.38 1.28 20.23
CA SER A 155 16.37 0.37 19.64
C SER A 155 16.87 -0.67 20.64
N ARG A 156 17.12 -0.28 21.90
CA ARG A 156 17.52 -1.23 22.95
C ARG A 156 16.42 -2.25 23.27
N ARG A 157 15.16 -1.83 23.35
CA ARG A 157 14.02 -2.74 23.55
C ARG A 157 13.85 -3.69 22.36
N ALA A 158 13.94 -3.17 21.13
CA ALA A 158 13.82 -3.97 19.92
C ALA A 158 14.89 -5.06 19.84
N MET A 159 16.14 -4.74 20.16
CA MET A 159 17.23 -5.73 20.24
C MET A 159 16.97 -6.80 21.31
N ARG A 160 16.43 -6.41 22.48
CA ARG A 160 16.07 -7.36 23.55
C ARG A 160 14.97 -8.33 23.11
N PHE A 161 14.04 -7.87 22.27
CA PHE A 161 12.94 -8.68 21.75
C PHE A 161 13.24 -9.37 20.40
N GLY A 162 14.40 -9.11 19.78
CA GLY A 162 14.79 -9.71 18.49
C GLY A 162 14.01 -9.18 17.28
N VAL A 163 13.59 -7.91 17.33
CA VAL A 163 12.74 -7.24 16.33
C VAL A 163 13.38 -5.97 15.75
N GLU A 164 14.65 -5.71 16.03
CA GLU A 164 15.37 -4.51 15.58
C GLU A 164 15.41 -4.36 14.05
N GLN A 165 15.38 -5.47 13.31
CA GLN A 165 15.32 -5.51 11.85
C GLN A 165 14.07 -4.82 11.27
N TYR A 166 13.00 -4.67 12.06
CA TYR A 166 11.77 -4.03 11.60
C TYR A 166 11.79 -2.51 11.76
N LEU A 167 12.65 -1.94 12.63
CA LEU A 167 12.70 -0.48 12.84
C LEU A 167 13.07 0.30 11.56
N PRO A 168 14.09 -0.10 10.76
CA PRO A 168 14.37 0.58 9.50
C PRO A 168 13.25 0.43 8.46
N ARG A 169 12.45 -0.66 8.53
CA ARG A 169 11.29 -0.85 7.64
C ARG A 169 10.13 0.06 8.03
N LEU A 170 9.82 0.15 9.33
CA LEU A 170 8.84 1.10 9.84
C LEU A 170 9.22 2.54 9.53
N LYS A 171 10.51 2.88 9.66
CA LYS A 171 11.00 4.21 9.28
C LYS A 171 10.73 4.51 7.81
N ARG A 172 11.08 3.58 6.89
CA ARG A 172 10.79 3.75 5.46
C ARG A 172 9.30 3.87 5.17
N LEU A 173 8.46 3.07 5.84
CA LEU A 173 7.01 3.17 5.71
C LEU A 173 6.50 4.54 6.17
N ALA A 174 6.97 5.04 7.32
CA ALA A 174 6.61 6.37 7.83
C ALA A 174 7.12 7.51 6.93
N ASP A 175 8.32 7.38 6.35
CA ASP A 175 8.90 8.35 5.42
C ASP A 175 8.13 8.37 4.09
N SER A 176 7.43 7.29 3.71
CA SER A 176 6.65 7.23 2.46
C SER A 176 5.36 8.07 2.46
N ALA A 177 4.91 8.47 3.66
CA ALA A 177 3.71 9.28 3.86
C ALA A 177 4.05 10.72 4.28
N ASP A 178 5.29 11.17 4.04
CA ASP A 178 5.73 12.49 4.45
C ASP A 178 4.94 13.61 3.75
N GLY A 179 4.49 14.60 4.51
CA GLY A 179 3.62 15.67 4.02
C GLY A 179 2.12 15.38 4.05
N THR A 180 1.69 14.20 4.54
CA THR A 180 0.27 13.95 4.83
C THR A 180 -0.03 14.24 6.29
N ASP A 181 -0.65 15.40 6.55
CA ASP A 181 -1.19 15.73 7.87
C ASP A 181 -2.22 14.66 8.30
N ASP A 182 -2.22 14.31 9.59
CA ASP A 182 -3.09 13.28 10.18
C ASP A 182 -2.88 11.82 9.72
N ALA A 183 -1.76 11.53 9.04
CA ALA A 183 -1.40 10.15 8.74
C ALA A 183 -1.06 9.35 10.02
N ARG A 184 -1.54 8.10 10.06
CA ARG A 184 -1.38 7.16 11.17
C ARG A 184 -0.68 5.89 10.70
N LEU A 185 0.10 5.26 11.58
CA LEU A 185 0.43 3.85 11.42
C LEU A 185 -0.70 3.05 12.04
N ALA A 186 -1.42 2.27 11.23
CA ALA A 186 -2.47 1.37 11.68
C ALA A 186 -2.00 -0.09 11.58
N TRP A 187 -2.50 -0.92 12.48
CA TRP A 187 -2.27 -2.36 12.47
C TRP A 187 -3.55 -3.14 12.78
N ALA A 188 -3.78 -4.23 12.06
CA ALA A 188 -4.90 -5.15 12.22
C ALA A 188 -4.62 -6.51 11.56
#